data_AF-A0A1S8TF89-F1
#
_entry.id   AF-A0A1S8TF89-F1
#
_cell.length_a   1.000
_cell.length_b   1.000
_cell.length_c   1.000
_cell.angle_alpha   90.00
_cell.angle_beta   90.00
_cell.angle_gamma   90.00
#
_symmetry.space_group_name_H-M   'P 1'
#
loop_
_entity.id
_entity.type
_entity.pdbx_description
1 polymer ?
#
loop_
_entity_poly.entity_id
_entity_poly.type
_entity_poly.pdbx_seq_one_letter_code
_entity_poly.pdbx_strand_id
1 'polypeptide(L)'
;MNNNENINWREIIATFSSYEGTLGNFCNANHITKSQFYYYKKKFKDEDNNLQFHAISMREERVKTEITVVPADRPNIIIEIGAVKIYVPANEIAVLSNLLKDLITNV
;
A
#
# COMPACT_ATOMS: atom_id res chain seq x y z
N MET A 1 2.57 12.95 41.24
CA MET A 1 2.08 13.86 40.20
C MET A 1 2.35 13.23 38.85
N ASN A 2 1.32 13.10 38.01
CA ASN A 2 1.27 12.22 36.85
C ASN A 2 1.46 13.05 35.57
N ASN A 3 2.68 13.07 35.00
CA ASN A 3 3.04 13.80 33.77
C ASN A 3 2.61 13.01 32.51
N ASN A 4 1.35 12.57 32.43
CA ASN A 4 0.91 11.57 31.45
C ASN A 4 0.18 12.17 30.23
N GLU A 5 0.27 13.48 30.00
CA GLU A 5 -0.58 14.15 29.01
C GLU A 5 -0.02 14.16 27.58
N ASN A 6 1.18 13.61 27.33
CA ASN A 6 1.70 13.53 25.96
C ASN A 6 2.63 12.33 25.71
N ILE A 7 2.38 11.18 26.34
CA ILE A 7 3.15 9.96 26.05
C ILE A 7 2.46 9.19 24.91
N ASN A 8 3.14 9.10 23.76
CA ASN A 8 2.71 8.23 22.66
C ASN A 8 2.98 6.76 23.00
N TRP A 9 2.06 6.14 23.73
CA TRP A 9 2.19 4.75 24.19
C TRP A 9 2.37 3.75 23.05
N ARG A 10 1.79 3.99 21.88
CA ARG A 10 1.91 3.07 20.73
C ARG A 10 3.34 3.03 20.21
N GLU A 11 3.98 4.20 20.11
CA GLU A 11 5.37 4.34 19.69
C GLU A 11 6.36 3.76 20.73
N ILE A 12 6.12 4.03 22.03
CA ILE A 12 6.94 3.44 23.10
C ILE A 12 6.89 1.90 23.07
N ILE A 13 5.70 1.31 22.91
CA ILE A 13 5.59 -0.16 22.86
C ILE A 13 6.24 -0.72 21.58
N ALA A 14 6.12 -0.03 20.45
CA ALA A 14 6.72 -0.47 19.19
C ALA A 14 8.25 -0.45 19.23
N THR A 15 8.84 0.63 19.76
CA THR A 15 10.30 0.83 19.83
C THR A 15 10.99 -0.16 20.77
N PHE A 16 10.29 -0.74 21.75
CA PHE A 16 10.84 -1.77 22.62
C PHE A 16 11.33 -3.01 21.85
N SER A 17 10.69 -3.37 20.72
CA SER A 17 11.08 -4.54 19.91
C SER A 17 12.48 -4.42 19.32
N SER A 18 12.98 -3.20 19.15
CA SER A 18 14.29 -2.89 18.59
C SER A 18 15.31 -2.44 19.66
N TYR A 19 14.92 -2.44 20.94
CA TYR A 19 15.77 -1.98 22.02
C TYR A 19 16.72 -3.08 22.48
N GLU A 20 18.02 -2.83 22.38
CA GLU A 20 19.05 -3.72 22.90
C GLU A 20 19.24 -3.49 24.41
N GLY A 21 18.68 -4.38 25.23
CA GLY A 21 18.87 -4.34 26.68
C GLY A 21 17.73 -4.96 27.46
N THR A 22 17.67 -4.63 28.75
CA THR A 22 16.61 -5.13 29.64
C THR A 22 15.40 -4.20 29.65
N LEU A 23 14.22 -4.75 29.95
CA LEU A 23 13.00 -3.98 30.18
C LEU A 23 13.19 -2.90 31.26
N GLY A 24 13.99 -3.18 32.29
CA GLY A 24 14.28 -2.20 33.34
C GLY A 24 14.99 -0.95 32.78
N ASN A 25 16.03 -1.16 31.96
CA ASN A 25 16.78 -0.06 31.35
C ASN A 25 15.88 0.74 30.39
N PHE A 26 15.06 0.04 29.61
CA PHE A 26 14.10 0.68 28.71
C PHE A 26 13.09 1.55 29.45
N CYS A 27 12.49 1.03 30.52
CA CYS A 27 11.51 1.75 31.33
C CYS A 27 12.13 3.00 31.97
N ASN A 28 13.36 2.89 32.48
CA ASN A 28 14.08 4.03 33.05
C ASN A 28 14.39 5.10 32.00
N ALA A 29 14.86 4.70 30.81
CA ALA A 29 15.18 5.63 29.71
C ALA A 29 13.96 6.39 29.18
N ASN A 30 12.79 5.74 29.18
CA ASN A 30 11.53 6.33 28.71
C ASN A 30 10.69 6.96 29.84
N HIS A 31 11.22 7.00 31.07
CA HIS A 31 10.51 7.52 32.25
C HIS A 31 9.13 6.88 32.49
N ILE A 32 9.02 5.58 32.21
CA ILE A 32 7.80 4.79 32.42
C ILE A 32 8.03 3.70 33.48
N THR A 33 6.95 3.27 34.11
CA THR A 33 6.99 2.10 35.00
C THR A 33 6.77 0.80 34.22
N LYS A 34 7.29 -0.31 34.74
CA LYS A 34 7.03 -1.65 34.17
C LYS A 34 5.53 -1.96 34.10
N SER A 35 4.77 -1.55 35.11
CA SER A 35 3.31 -1.77 35.15
C SER A 35 2.60 -1.04 34.01
N GLN A 36 2.97 0.21 33.73
CA GLN A 36 2.43 0.95 32.57
C GLN A 36 2.80 0.26 31.27
N PHE A 37 4.07 -0.15 31.11
CA PHE A 37 4.50 -0.88 29.92
C PHE A 37 3.66 -2.14 29.67
N TYR A 38 3.49 -3.00 30.69
CA TYR A 38 2.69 -4.21 30.56
C TYR A 38 1.22 -3.93 30.27
N TYR A 39 0.64 -2.91 30.91
CA TYR A 39 -0.74 -2.50 30.67
C TYR A 39 -0.97 -2.11 29.21
N TYR A 40 -0.16 -1.20 28.66
CA TYR A 40 -0.32 -0.75 27.28
C TYR A 40 0.05 -1.82 26.26
N LYS A 41 1.08 -2.63 26.53
CA LYS A 41 1.41 -3.79 25.69
C LYS A 41 0.24 -4.76 25.58
N LYS A 42 -0.45 -5.04 26.69
CA LYS A 42 -1.64 -5.90 26.68
C LYS A 42 -2.81 -5.22 25.96
N LYS A 43 -3.08 -3.95 26.27
CA LYS A 43 -4.15 -3.16 25.63
C LYS A 43 -4.06 -3.19 24.11
N PHE A 44 -2.89 -2.93 23.53
CA PHE A 44 -2.72 -2.94 22.08
C PHE A 44 -2.79 -4.34 21.48
N LYS A 45 -2.32 -5.36 22.19
CA LYS A 45 -2.49 -6.75 21.74
C LYS A 45 -3.97 -7.13 21.65
N ASP A 46 -4.79 -6.69 22.60
CA ASP A 46 -6.23 -6.96 22.61
C ASP A 46 -6.96 -6.15 21.52
N GLU A 47 -6.50 -4.93 21.20
CA GLU A 47 -6.99 -4.13 20.06
C GLU A 47 -6.63 -4.78 18.71
N ASP A 48 -5.39 -5.22 18.54
CA ASP A 48 -4.92 -5.85 17.29
C ASP A 48 -5.57 -7.23 17.06
N ASN A 49 -5.92 -7.97 18.13
CA ASN A 49 -6.68 -9.22 18.01
C ASN A 49 -8.14 -9.00 17.55
N ASN A 50 -8.68 -7.79 17.74
CA ASN A 50 -10.00 -7.40 17.24
C ASN A 50 -9.95 -6.83 15.82
N LEU A 51 -8.76 -6.74 15.19
CA LEU A 51 -8.63 -6.35 13.79
C LEU A 51 -9.11 -7.52 12.90
N GLN A 52 -10.42 -7.57 12.66
CA GLN A 52 -11.01 -8.53 11.75
C GLN A 52 -10.74 -8.07 10.32
N PHE A 53 -9.78 -8.72 9.65
CA PHE A 53 -9.58 -8.52 8.22
C PHE A 53 -10.77 -9.09 7.47
N HIS A 54 -11.64 -8.20 6.97
CA HIS A 54 -12.66 -8.58 6.00
C HIS A 54 -12.00 -8.70 4.64
N ALA A 55 -11.77 -9.94 4.19
CA ALA A 55 -11.37 -10.18 2.81
C ALA A 55 -12.44 -9.61 1.88
N ILE A 56 -12.06 -8.62 1.07
CA ILE A 56 -12.93 -8.13 0.00
C ILE A 56 -12.80 -9.14 -1.14
N SER A 57 -13.88 -9.86 -1.42
CA SER A 57 -13.96 -10.70 -2.61
C SER A 57 -13.99 -9.78 -3.83
N MET A 58 -12.87 -9.70 -4.55
CA MET A 58 -12.85 -9.04 -5.85
C MET A 58 -13.64 -9.93 -6.80
N ARG A 59 -14.71 -9.38 -7.39
CA ARG A 59 -15.38 -10.06 -8.50
C ARG A 59 -14.34 -10.23 -9.60
N GLU A 60 -14.09 -11.47 -10.02
CA GLU A 60 -13.32 -11.75 -11.22
C GLU A 60 -14.09 -11.21 -12.42
N GLU A 61 -13.94 -9.92 -12.69
CA GLU A 61 -14.37 -9.34 -13.95
C GLU A 61 -13.38 -9.85 -14.99
N ARG A 62 -13.72 -10.98 -15.62
CA ARG A 62 -12.97 -11.48 -16.77
C ARG A 62 -12.96 -10.34 -17.78
N VAL A 63 -11.78 -9.77 -18.02
CA VAL A 63 -11.57 -8.79 -19.09
C VAL A 63 -12.15 -9.43 -20.35
N LYS A 64 -13.23 -8.86 -20.87
CA LYS A 64 -13.80 -9.31 -22.12
C LYS A 64 -12.77 -8.97 -23.21
N THR A 65 -11.96 -9.95 -23.58
CA THR A 65 -11.12 -9.90 -24.80
C THR A 65 -11.99 -10.12 -26.04
N GLU A 66 -13.17 -9.51 -26.09
CA GLU A 66 -13.91 -9.37 -27.32
C GLU A 66 -13.25 -8.24 -28.08
N ILE A 67 -12.30 -8.58 -28.96
CA ILE A 67 -11.79 -7.65 -29.95
C ILE A 67 -12.99 -7.32 -30.84
N THR A 68 -13.65 -6.19 -30.57
CA THR A 68 -14.60 -5.64 -31.53
C THR A 68 -13.78 -5.21 -32.72
N VAL A 69 -13.81 -5.99 -33.80
CA VAL A 69 -13.17 -5.59 -35.06
C VAL A 69 -13.97 -4.40 -35.58
N VAL A 70 -13.51 -3.19 -35.25
CA VAL A 70 -14.12 -1.95 -35.71
C VAL A 70 -13.62 -1.65 -37.14
N PRO A 71 -14.44 -1.07 -38.04
CA PRO A 71 -14.08 -0.91 -39.45
C PRO A 71 -12.76 -0.18 -39.68
N ALA A 72 -12.06 -0.56 -40.76
CA ALA A 72 -10.68 -0.22 -41.12
C ALA A 72 -10.39 1.28 -41.40
N ASP A 73 -11.36 2.18 -41.22
CA ASP A 73 -11.27 3.59 -41.63
C ASP A 73 -10.93 4.56 -40.49
N ARG A 74 -10.32 4.07 -39.41
CA ARG A 74 -9.89 4.95 -38.31
C ARG A 74 -8.49 5.52 -38.60
N PRO A 75 -8.33 6.84 -38.73
CA PRO A 75 -7.02 7.45 -38.99
C PRO A 75 -6.06 7.32 -37.79
N ASN A 76 -6.58 7.05 -36.59
CA ASN A 76 -5.83 6.99 -35.34
C ASN A 76 -6.18 5.75 -34.51
N ILE A 77 -5.17 5.18 -33.87
CA ILE A 77 -5.24 4.24 -32.75
C ILE A 77 -5.44 5.06 -31.46
N ILE A 78 -6.40 4.66 -30.62
CA ILE A 78 -6.73 5.35 -29.37
C ILE A 78 -6.40 4.43 -28.21
N ILE A 79 -5.54 4.88 -27.29
CA ILE A 79 -5.17 4.16 -26.07
C ILE A 79 -5.76 4.93 -24.88
N GLU A 80 -6.61 4.26 -24.10
CA GLU A 80 -7.28 4.86 -22.94
C GLU A 80 -6.66 4.35 -21.63
N ILE A 81 -6.16 5.25 -20.77
CA ILE A 81 -5.58 4.96 -19.46
C ILE A 81 -6.29 5.81 -18.41
N GLY A 82 -7.25 5.21 -17.69
CA GLY A 82 -8.13 5.95 -16.79
C GLY A 82 -8.92 7.02 -17.53
N ALA A 83 -8.74 8.29 -17.15
CA ALA A 83 -9.36 9.44 -17.83
C ALA A 83 -8.53 9.98 -19.01
N VAL A 84 -7.30 9.49 -19.22
CA VAL A 84 -6.39 9.96 -20.26
C VAL A 84 -6.63 9.20 -21.56
N LYS A 85 -6.68 9.94 -22.67
CA LYS A 85 -6.78 9.38 -24.03
C LYS A 85 -5.58 9.80 -24.86
N ILE A 86 -4.83 8.80 -25.34
CA ILE A 86 -3.67 8.99 -26.21
C ILE A 86 -4.08 8.65 -27.63
N TYR A 87 -3.83 9.56 -28.58
CA TYR A 87 -4.15 9.40 -29.99
C TYR A 87 -2.85 9.16 -30.76
N VAL A 88 -2.75 8.02 -31.42
CA VAL A 88 -1.59 7.65 -32.25
C VAL A 88 -2.04 7.51 -33.69
N PRO A 89 -1.48 8.28 -34.65
CA PRO A 89 -1.80 8.12 -36.06
C PRO A 89 -1.51 6.70 -36.56
N ALA A 90 -2.47 6.09 -37.26
CA ALA A 90 -2.38 4.69 -37.70
C ALA A 90 -1.32 4.48 -38.80
N ASN A 91 -0.90 5.56 -39.47
CA ASN A 91 0.20 5.56 -40.45
C ASN A 91 1.60 5.55 -39.80
N GLU A 92 1.71 5.75 -38.48
CA GLU A 92 2.99 5.79 -37.76
C GLU A 92 3.35 4.44 -37.10
N ILE A 93 3.41 3.38 -37.92
CA ILE A 93 3.71 2.00 -37.48
C ILE A 93 5.05 1.92 -36.71
N ALA A 94 6.04 2.74 -37.10
CA ALA A 94 7.34 2.78 -36.44
C ALA A 94 7.25 3.28 -34.98
N VAL A 95 6.42 4.28 -34.71
CA VAL A 95 6.21 4.82 -33.36
C VAL A 95 5.52 3.79 -32.48
N LEU A 96 4.49 3.12 -33.00
CA LEU A 96 3.83 2.01 -32.30
C LEU A 96 4.77 0.85 -31.98
N SER A 97 5.60 0.44 -32.94
CA SER A 97 6.55 -0.66 -32.74
C SER A 97 7.56 -0.34 -31.64
N ASN A 98 8.05 0.90 -31.60
CA ASN A 98 8.99 1.35 -30.57
C ASN A 98 8.32 1.41 -29.20
N LEU A 99 7.13 1.98 -29.09
CA LEU A 99 6.37 2.03 -27.83
C LEU A 99 6.11 0.62 -27.27
N LEU A 100 5.72 -0.33 -28.11
CA LEU A 100 5.48 -1.71 -27.69
C LEU A 100 6.78 -2.40 -27.23
N LYS A 101 7.89 -2.19 -27.92
CA LYS A 101 9.21 -2.73 -27.51
C LYS A 101 9.64 -2.16 -26.15
N ASP A 102 9.49 -0.85 -25.96
CA ASP A 102 9.87 -0.17 -24.72
C ASP A 102 9.02 -0.67 -23.54
N LEU A 103 7.71 -0.88 -23.75
CA LEU A 103 6.83 -1.46 -22.73
C LEU A 103 7.25 -2.89 -22.36
N ILE A 104 7.63 -3.72 -23.35
CA ILE A 104 8.06 -5.11 -23.11
C ILE A 104 9.41 -5.17 -22.37
N THR A 105 10.29 -4.20 -22.59
CA THR A 105 11.63 -4.18 -21.95
C THR A 105 11.64 -3.58 -20.56
N ASN A 106 10.63 -2.79 -20.18
CA ASN A 106 10.55 -2.11 -18.88
C ASN A 106 9.49 -2.71 -17.92
N VAL A 107 9.02 -3.93 -18.21
CA VAL A 107 8.22 -4.79 -17.32
C VAL A 107 9.07 -5.97 -16.87
#